data_AF-A0A0F4Z258-F1
#
_entry.id   AF-A0A0F4Z258-F1
#
_cell.length_a   1.000
_cell.length_b   1.000
_cell.length_c   1.000
_cell.angle_alpha   90.00
_cell.angle_beta   90.00
_cell.angle_gamma   90.00
#
_symmetry.space_group_name_H-M   'P 1'
#
loop_
_entity.id
_entity.type
_entity.pdbx_description
1 polymer ?
#
loop_
_entity_poly.entity_id
_entity_poly.type
_entity_poly.pdbx_seq_one_letter_code
_entity_poly.pdbx_strand_id
1 'polypeptide(L)'
;MSQYLTSLFSLAGKTAIVTGGTGGLGLEMTLALAEAGADIVSIELPNDPRSGLLAEGVQKTGRSLRVFHADVADSKALRETFAQIWEAGVTPDILLNCAGINRRGKVEDFSDEDIDAVFAINLKASFVAAQEVGRRLLQLNRPGKIINVASIISFIANINISPYAATKGGVLQMTKAMSNEWASKGIQVNCICPGYVKTPLTEVYTRDKAYNDYIIGRTPAGRWGLPEDFRGAIIFLASEASNFVTGTSLVVDGGLWCRNAVIVTTLSDDNTNAMKRSKYYFLSVVPLLRVVVADDRSSVGQYAIQIAAAHGFNVVTTCSLRHAALLRSYGARHLFDYHNEKVVEKIRDAVPELHYAFDTIGDSTSSGVASQAFGEGKSYLCTVRPGKANTENVTPQTEVTDVLVWTAFMKDHRYGKFYWPDDHELASEFFEKLPSWLEDGRIRSNTPKVLPGGLDAVPRGFQEHRGGKISGYKIVYKL
;
A
#
# COMPACT_ATOMS: atom_id res chain seq x y z
N MET A 1 -22.25 -5.23 30.61
CA MET A 1 -22.67 -5.10 29.20
C MET A 1 -24.19 -5.24 29.15
N SER A 2 -24.91 -4.48 28.32
CA SER A 2 -26.37 -4.66 28.25
C SER A 2 -26.69 -6.07 27.76
N GLN A 3 -27.77 -6.67 28.27
CA GLN A 3 -28.22 -8.00 27.84
C GLN A 3 -28.39 -8.09 26.32
N TYR A 4 -28.78 -6.99 25.68
CA TYR A 4 -28.86 -6.84 24.23
C TYR A 4 -27.50 -7.09 23.53
N LEU A 5 -26.43 -6.41 23.97
CA LEU A 5 -25.11 -6.59 23.34
C LEU A 5 -24.56 -8.00 23.56
N THR A 6 -24.75 -8.58 24.75
CA THR A 6 -24.35 -9.97 25.00
C THR A 6 -25.10 -10.93 24.07
N SER A 7 -26.41 -10.74 23.89
CA SER A 7 -27.21 -11.57 22.97
C SER A 7 -26.78 -11.39 21.51
N LEU A 8 -26.54 -10.15 21.07
CA LEU A 8 -26.25 -9.82 19.67
C LEU A 8 -24.95 -10.48 19.16
N PHE A 9 -23.96 -10.61 20.05
CA PHE A 9 -22.64 -11.19 19.74
C PHE A 9 -22.46 -12.62 20.27
N SER A 10 -23.48 -13.21 20.91
CA SER A 10 -23.37 -14.56 21.45
C SER A 10 -23.33 -15.61 20.34
N LEU A 11 -22.51 -16.64 20.56
CA LEU A 11 -22.45 -17.86 19.74
C LEU A 11 -22.93 -19.08 20.53
N ALA A 12 -23.65 -18.88 21.63
CA ALA A 12 -24.18 -19.97 22.45
C ALA A 12 -25.04 -20.93 21.60
N GLY A 13 -24.73 -22.22 21.67
CA GLY A 13 -25.43 -23.26 20.92
C GLY A 13 -25.10 -23.31 19.43
N LYS A 14 -24.08 -22.56 18.97
CA LYS A 14 -23.56 -22.64 17.61
C LYS A 14 -22.40 -23.63 17.54
N THR A 15 -22.25 -24.32 16.41
CA THR A 15 -21.07 -25.15 16.13
C THR A 15 -20.20 -24.50 15.05
N ALA A 16 -18.91 -24.30 15.34
CA ALA A 16 -17.92 -23.77 14.42
C ALA A 16 -16.97 -24.87 13.93
N ILE A 17 -16.96 -25.09 12.62
CA ILE A 17 -15.95 -25.92 11.95
C ILE A 17 -14.77 -25.02 11.56
N VAL A 18 -13.55 -25.44 11.86
CA VAL A 18 -12.33 -24.65 11.61
C VAL A 18 -11.29 -25.46 10.87
N THR A 19 -10.69 -24.85 9.83
CA THR A 19 -9.42 -25.32 9.25
C THR A 19 -8.29 -24.42 9.69
N GLY A 20 -7.13 -25.00 10.05
CA GLY A 20 -5.98 -24.24 10.54
C GLY A 20 -6.16 -23.65 11.95
N GLY A 21 -7.05 -24.24 12.76
CA GLY A 21 -7.34 -23.81 14.14
C GLY A 21 -6.16 -23.96 15.12
N THR A 22 -5.11 -24.68 14.74
CA THR A 22 -3.86 -24.79 15.51
C THR A 22 -2.83 -23.71 15.13
N GLY A 23 -3.06 -22.99 14.02
CA GLY A 23 -2.18 -21.93 13.50
C GLY A 23 -2.23 -20.65 14.33
N GLY A 24 -1.21 -19.79 14.30
CA GLY A 24 -1.12 -18.63 15.21
C GLY A 24 -2.36 -17.72 15.22
N LEU A 25 -2.86 -17.33 14.05
CA LEU A 25 -4.11 -16.57 13.91
C LEU A 25 -5.36 -17.44 14.11
N GLY A 26 -5.34 -18.66 13.58
CA GLY A 26 -6.48 -19.58 13.63
C GLY A 26 -6.82 -20.01 15.05
N LEU A 27 -5.81 -20.26 15.88
CA LEU A 27 -5.94 -20.58 17.30
C LEU A 27 -6.67 -19.49 18.03
N GLU A 28 -6.18 -18.25 17.96
CA GLU A 28 -6.80 -17.15 18.70
C GLU A 28 -8.23 -16.85 18.23
N MET A 29 -8.49 -16.93 16.92
CA MET A 29 -9.86 -16.78 16.41
C MET A 29 -10.77 -17.95 16.83
N THR A 30 -10.25 -19.18 16.91
CA THR A 30 -11.01 -20.35 17.37
C THR A 30 -11.33 -20.25 18.86
N LEU A 31 -10.37 -19.82 19.68
CA LEU A 31 -10.59 -19.58 21.11
C LEU A 31 -11.60 -18.46 21.31
N ALA A 32 -11.57 -17.40 20.50
CA ALA A 32 -12.58 -16.33 20.56
C ALA A 32 -13.99 -16.85 20.22
N LEU A 33 -14.13 -17.74 19.24
CA LEU A 33 -15.41 -18.39 18.92
C LEU A 33 -15.91 -19.23 20.11
N ALA A 34 -15.02 -20.02 20.73
CA ALA A 34 -15.34 -20.83 21.90
C ALA A 34 -15.75 -19.98 23.10
N GLU A 35 -14.98 -18.93 23.42
CA GLU A 35 -15.30 -17.99 24.50
C GLU A 35 -16.61 -17.23 24.28
N ALA A 36 -16.99 -16.97 23.01
CA ALA A 36 -18.29 -16.39 22.68
C ALA A 36 -19.46 -17.40 22.75
N GLY A 37 -19.18 -18.68 22.97
CA GLY A 37 -20.17 -19.72 23.27
C GLY A 37 -20.28 -20.87 22.28
N ALA A 38 -19.48 -20.87 21.20
CA ALA A 38 -19.55 -21.91 20.16
C ALA A 38 -18.85 -23.20 20.58
N ASP A 39 -19.42 -24.34 20.19
CA ASP A 39 -18.72 -25.63 20.18
C ASP A 39 -17.80 -25.72 18.96
N ILE A 40 -16.62 -26.35 19.12
CA ILE A 40 -15.57 -26.35 18.09
C ILE A 40 -15.41 -27.73 17.46
N VAL A 41 -15.37 -27.76 16.14
CA VAL A 41 -14.92 -28.89 15.33
C VAL A 41 -13.66 -28.47 14.56
N SER A 42 -12.51 -29.03 14.92
CA SER A 42 -11.23 -28.66 14.33
C SER A 42 -10.78 -29.72 13.33
N ILE A 43 -10.47 -29.31 12.09
CA ILE A 43 -9.80 -30.15 11.10
C ILE A 43 -8.30 -29.85 11.17
N GLU A 44 -7.52 -30.85 11.57
CA GLU A 44 -6.11 -30.71 11.88
C GLU A 44 -5.25 -31.67 11.06
N LEU A 45 -3.98 -31.33 10.88
CA LEU A 45 -3.01 -32.30 10.39
C LEU A 45 -2.91 -33.47 11.38
N PRO A 46 -2.71 -34.71 10.91
CA PRO A 46 -2.35 -35.81 11.79
C PRO A 46 -1.11 -35.45 12.63
N ASN A 47 -1.19 -35.66 13.94
CA ASN A 47 -0.12 -35.37 14.90
C ASN A 47 0.36 -33.89 14.94
N ASP A 48 -0.54 -32.92 14.71
CA ASP A 48 -0.19 -31.50 14.86
C ASP A 48 0.34 -31.22 16.27
N PRO A 49 1.59 -30.74 16.43
CA PRO A 49 2.20 -30.53 17.75
C PRO A 49 1.50 -29.46 18.59
N ARG A 50 0.63 -28.64 17.99
CA ARG A 50 -0.13 -27.59 18.69
C ARG A 50 -1.58 -27.98 18.97
N SER A 51 -2.01 -29.20 18.62
CA SER A 51 -3.35 -29.70 18.91
C SER A 51 -3.68 -29.61 20.40
N GLY A 52 -2.72 -29.93 21.28
CA GLY A 52 -2.88 -29.84 22.73
C GLY A 52 -3.17 -28.42 23.24
N LEU A 53 -2.58 -27.39 22.61
CA LEU A 53 -2.83 -25.98 22.98
C LEU A 53 -4.26 -25.56 22.67
N LEU A 54 -4.79 -25.98 21.51
CA LEU A 54 -6.18 -25.72 21.16
C LEU A 54 -7.13 -26.45 22.12
N ALA A 55 -6.85 -27.73 22.42
CA ALA A 55 -7.65 -28.52 23.35
C ALA A 55 -7.73 -27.90 24.75
N GLU A 56 -6.59 -27.50 25.32
CA GLU A 56 -6.54 -26.83 26.62
C GLU A 56 -7.30 -25.50 26.60
N GLY A 57 -7.12 -24.71 25.53
CA GLY A 57 -7.79 -23.41 25.38
C GLY A 57 -9.31 -23.54 25.31
N VAL A 58 -9.83 -24.44 24.45
CA VAL A 58 -11.28 -24.67 24.33
C VAL A 58 -11.86 -25.24 25.63
N GLN A 59 -11.15 -26.16 26.28
CA GLN A 59 -11.59 -26.72 27.57
C GLN A 59 -11.78 -25.65 28.64
N LYS A 60 -10.89 -24.63 28.72
CA LYS A 60 -11.01 -23.51 29.67
C LYS A 60 -12.27 -22.66 29.47
N THR A 61 -12.83 -22.65 28.27
CA THR A 61 -14.10 -21.96 27.97
C THR A 61 -15.33 -22.76 28.38
N GLY A 62 -15.16 -24.04 28.74
CA GLY A 62 -16.27 -24.96 29.03
C GLY A 62 -17.07 -25.35 27.78
N ARG A 63 -16.50 -25.20 26.58
CA ARG A 63 -17.07 -25.65 25.29
C ARG A 63 -16.49 -27.00 24.87
N SER A 64 -17.18 -27.68 23.97
CA SER A 64 -16.69 -28.95 23.42
C SER A 64 -15.72 -28.73 22.26
N LEU A 65 -14.74 -29.62 22.16
CA LEU A 65 -13.83 -29.73 21.01
C LEU A 65 -13.95 -31.13 20.43
N ARG A 66 -14.15 -31.22 19.11
CA ARG A 66 -14.07 -32.47 18.34
C ARG A 66 -13.00 -32.30 17.26
N VAL A 67 -12.02 -33.19 17.25
CA VAL A 67 -10.90 -33.13 16.29
C VAL A 67 -11.10 -34.19 15.21
N PHE A 68 -10.93 -33.78 13.97
CA PHE A 68 -10.85 -34.65 12.79
C PHE A 68 -9.54 -34.38 12.05
N HIS A 69 -9.03 -35.39 11.35
CA HIS A 69 -7.73 -35.28 10.70
C HIS A 69 -7.86 -35.27 9.17
N ALA A 70 -7.15 -34.32 8.55
CA ALA A 70 -6.94 -34.27 7.10
C ALA A 70 -5.74 -33.36 6.79
N ASP A 71 -4.96 -33.71 5.77
CA ASP A 71 -4.19 -32.70 5.06
C ASP A 71 -5.13 -31.96 4.12
N VAL A 72 -5.35 -30.67 4.38
CA VAL A 72 -6.25 -29.84 3.59
C VAL A 72 -5.76 -29.63 2.15
N ALA A 73 -4.47 -29.87 1.87
CA ALA A 73 -3.93 -29.87 0.51
C ALA A 73 -4.53 -31.01 -0.35
N ASP A 74 -4.88 -32.14 0.28
CA ASP A 74 -5.59 -33.24 -0.36
C ASP A 74 -7.10 -33.00 -0.30
N SER A 75 -7.63 -32.45 -1.38
CA SER A 75 -9.07 -32.20 -1.50
C SER A 75 -9.95 -33.45 -1.40
N LYS A 76 -9.41 -34.65 -1.68
CA LYS A 76 -10.17 -35.90 -1.56
C LYS A 76 -10.26 -36.29 -0.09
N ALA A 77 -9.12 -36.33 0.61
CA ALA A 77 -9.07 -36.57 2.04
C ALA A 77 -9.93 -35.56 2.80
N LEU A 78 -9.85 -34.27 2.46
CA LEU A 78 -10.68 -33.23 3.09
C LEU A 78 -12.19 -33.51 2.94
N ARG A 79 -12.65 -33.95 1.77
CA ARG A 79 -14.08 -34.30 1.56
C ARG A 79 -14.49 -35.56 2.34
N GLU A 80 -13.62 -36.56 2.40
CA GLU A 80 -13.84 -37.76 3.23
C GLU A 80 -13.95 -37.38 4.71
N THR A 81 -13.09 -36.49 5.19
CA THR A 81 -13.16 -35.94 6.56
C THR A 81 -14.48 -35.19 6.80
N PHE A 82 -14.97 -34.39 5.85
CA PHE A 82 -16.30 -33.78 5.97
C PHE A 82 -17.43 -34.82 6.04
N ALA A 83 -17.35 -35.90 5.25
CA ALA A 83 -18.32 -37.00 5.36
C ALA A 83 -18.34 -37.61 6.77
N GLN A 84 -17.17 -37.86 7.36
CA GLN A 84 -17.04 -38.35 8.75
C GLN A 84 -17.62 -37.36 9.77
N ILE A 85 -17.39 -36.06 9.58
CA ILE A 85 -17.98 -35.01 10.43
C ILE A 85 -19.51 -35.09 10.40
N TRP A 86 -20.11 -35.26 9.22
CA TRP A 86 -21.56 -35.37 9.06
C TRP A 86 -22.12 -36.67 9.63
N GLU A 87 -21.46 -37.80 9.41
CA GLU A 87 -21.82 -39.11 9.99
C GLU A 87 -21.80 -39.07 11.51
N ALA A 88 -20.86 -38.32 12.09
CA ALA A 88 -20.74 -38.16 13.52
C ALA A 88 -21.70 -37.10 14.09
N GLY A 89 -22.75 -36.72 13.34
CA GLY A 89 -23.89 -35.94 13.80
C GLY A 89 -23.65 -34.43 13.92
N VAL A 90 -22.55 -33.90 13.36
CA VAL A 90 -22.26 -32.46 13.43
C VAL A 90 -23.22 -31.67 12.53
N THR A 91 -23.81 -30.62 13.09
CA THR A 91 -24.58 -29.62 12.34
C THR A 91 -23.79 -28.31 12.35
N PRO A 92 -23.33 -27.80 11.19
CA PRO A 92 -22.53 -26.59 11.15
C PRO A 92 -23.41 -25.34 11.27
N ASP A 93 -22.91 -24.32 11.96
CA ASP A 93 -23.45 -22.95 11.89
C ASP A 93 -22.38 -21.98 11.35
N ILE A 94 -21.10 -22.23 11.67
CA ILE A 94 -19.97 -21.38 11.32
C ILE A 94 -18.87 -22.22 10.65
N LEU A 95 -18.27 -21.69 9.58
CA LEU A 95 -17.00 -22.18 9.02
C LEU A 95 -15.95 -21.07 9.11
N LEU A 96 -14.81 -21.38 9.71
CA LEU A 96 -13.61 -20.55 9.64
C LEU A 96 -12.54 -21.26 8.79
N ASN A 97 -12.28 -20.71 7.60
CA ASN A 97 -11.18 -21.16 6.74
C ASN A 97 -9.92 -20.34 7.03
N CYS A 98 -9.06 -20.85 7.92
CA CYS A 98 -7.83 -20.16 8.34
C CYS A 98 -6.54 -20.90 7.92
N ALA A 99 -6.62 -22.15 7.44
CA ALA A 99 -5.44 -22.86 6.95
C ALA A 99 -4.76 -22.08 5.81
N GLY A 100 -3.43 -22.00 5.86
CA GLY A 100 -2.67 -21.28 4.86
C GLY A 100 -1.17 -21.35 5.05
N ILE A 101 -0.45 -21.29 3.94
CA ILE A 101 1.01 -21.21 3.89
C ILE A 101 1.46 -20.02 3.04
N ASN A 102 2.73 -19.63 3.20
CA ASN A 102 3.38 -18.65 2.34
C ASN A 102 4.78 -19.18 1.96
N ARG A 103 5.07 -19.20 0.66
CA ARG A 103 6.39 -19.50 0.10
C ARG A 103 6.95 -18.22 -0.51
N ARG A 104 8.23 -17.93 -0.22
CA ARG A 104 8.89 -16.70 -0.66
C ARG A 104 10.06 -17.01 -1.58
N GLY A 105 10.08 -16.37 -2.73
CA GLY A 105 11.10 -16.53 -3.77
C GLY A 105 10.88 -15.51 -4.87
N LYS A 106 11.87 -15.29 -5.74
CA LYS A 106 11.64 -14.46 -6.93
C LYS A 106 10.62 -15.14 -7.85
N VAL A 107 9.94 -14.37 -8.68
CA VAL A 107 8.85 -14.91 -9.50
C VAL A 107 9.36 -15.98 -10.47
N GLU A 108 10.56 -15.79 -11.01
CA GLU A 108 11.25 -16.69 -11.93
C GLU A 108 11.84 -17.94 -11.27
N ASP A 109 11.91 -17.98 -9.93
CA ASP A 109 12.57 -19.06 -9.17
C ASP A 109 11.56 -20.00 -8.47
N PHE A 110 10.25 -19.74 -8.57
CA PHE A 110 9.24 -20.62 -7.97
C PHE A 110 9.17 -21.95 -8.74
N SER A 111 9.30 -23.05 -8.01
CA SER A 111 9.04 -24.39 -8.56
C SER A 111 7.54 -24.67 -8.65
N ASP A 112 7.16 -25.61 -9.51
CA ASP A 112 5.77 -26.05 -9.64
C ASP A 112 5.24 -26.61 -8.32
N GLU A 113 6.07 -27.30 -7.53
CA GLU A 113 5.68 -27.84 -6.22
C GLU A 113 5.32 -26.74 -5.21
N ASP A 114 6.09 -25.65 -5.18
CA ASP A 114 5.79 -24.52 -4.29
C ASP A 114 4.52 -23.79 -4.72
N ILE A 115 4.32 -23.62 -6.04
CA ILE A 115 3.09 -23.03 -6.60
C ILE A 115 1.89 -23.91 -6.23
N ASP A 116 1.96 -25.20 -6.55
CA ASP A 116 0.89 -26.16 -6.31
C ASP A 116 0.53 -26.26 -4.84
N ALA A 117 1.51 -26.32 -3.94
CA ALA A 117 1.27 -26.36 -2.50
C ALA A 117 0.52 -25.11 -2.01
N VAL A 118 0.93 -23.92 -2.46
CA VAL A 118 0.30 -22.66 -2.07
C VAL A 118 -1.14 -22.58 -2.59
N PHE A 119 -1.39 -22.99 -3.84
CA PHE A 119 -2.73 -23.03 -4.42
C PHE A 119 -3.64 -24.08 -3.77
N ALA A 120 -3.11 -25.29 -3.52
CA ALA A 120 -3.84 -26.38 -2.89
C ALA A 120 -4.33 -25.98 -1.50
N ILE A 121 -3.45 -25.44 -0.66
CA ILE A 121 -3.77 -25.11 0.74
C ILE A 121 -4.56 -23.80 0.84
N ASN A 122 -4.12 -22.72 0.18
CA ASN A 122 -4.72 -21.41 0.44
C ASN A 122 -6.08 -21.24 -0.25
N LEU A 123 -6.21 -21.72 -1.49
CA LEU A 123 -7.38 -21.46 -2.33
C LEU A 123 -8.27 -22.69 -2.47
N LYS A 124 -7.72 -23.81 -2.96
CA LYS A 124 -8.51 -25.02 -3.25
C LYS A 124 -9.14 -25.59 -1.98
N ALA A 125 -8.37 -25.72 -0.89
CA ALA A 125 -8.89 -26.21 0.38
C ALA A 125 -10.02 -25.32 0.93
N SER A 126 -9.83 -24.00 0.92
CA SER A 126 -10.85 -23.02 1.34
C SER A 126 -12.13 -23.15 0.52
N PHE A 127 -12.00 -23.34 -0.80
CA PHE A 127 -13.13 -23.58 -1.71
C PHE A 127 -13.86 -24.87 -1.36
N VAL A 128 -13.12 -25.97 -1.19
CA VAL A 128 -13.69 -27.30 -0.86
C VAL A 128 -14.43 -27.26 0.47
N ALA A 129 -13.82 -26.71 1.52
CA ALA A 129 -14.43 -26.60 2.83
C ALA A 129 -15.70 -25.73 2.79
N ALA A 130 -15.65 -24.56 2.13
CA ALA A 130 -16.82 -23.71 1.95
C ALA A 130 -17.93 -24.41 1.16
N GLN A 131 -17.58 -25.19 0.14
CA GLN A 131 -18.52 -25.97 -0.64
C GLN A 131 -19.19 -27.07 0.19
N GLU A 132 -18.43 -27.82 1.01
CA GLU A 132 -18.99 -28.88 1.86
C GLU A 132 -19.94 -28.31 2.92
N VAL A 133 -19.51 -27.26 3.64
CA VAL A 133 -20.36 -26.62 4.65
C VAL A 133 -21.58 -25.94 4.01
N GLY A 134 -21.38 -25.20 2.92
CA GLY A 134 -22.48 -24.56 2.17
C GLY A 134 -23.49 -25.59 1.68
N ARG A 135 -23.04 -26.70 1.07
CA ARG A 135 -23.93 -27.80 0.66
C ARG A 135 -24.71 -28.36 1.85
N ARG A 136 -24.05 -28.58 2.99
CA ARG A 136 -24.72 -29.11 4.19
C ARG A 136 -25.76 -28.15 4.74
N LEU A 137 -25.45 -26.86 4.83
CA LEU A 137 -26.40 -25.82 5.26
C LEU A 137 -27.65 -25.77 4.37
N LEU A 138 -27.45 -25.84 3.04
CA LEU A 138 -28.55 -25.87 2.08
C LEU A 138 -29.42 -27.12 2.20
N GLN A 139 -28.81 -28.30 2.34
CA GLN A 139 -29.54 -29.57 2.55
C GLN A 139 -30.39 -29.54 3.82
N LEU A 140 -29.91 -28.86 4.86
CA LEU A 140 -30.64 -28.71 6.13
C LEU A 140 -31.62 -27.53 6.12
N ASN A 141 -31.65 -26.73 5.05
CA ASN A 141 -32.39 -25.46 4.96
C ASN A 141 -32.09 -24.52 6.15
N ARG A 142 -30.80 -24.34 6.46
CA ARG A 142 -30.33 -23.54 7.60
C ARG A 142 -29.49 -22.34 7.15
N PRO A 143 -29.59 -21.20 7.86
CA PRO A 143 -28.64 -20.11 7.68
C PRO A 143 -27.27 -20.51 8.22
N GLY A 144 -26.22 -19.80 7.83
CA GLY A 144 -24.89 -20.02 8.35
C GLY A 144 -23.90 -18.93 8.00
N LYS A 145 -22.71 -19.00 8.61
CA LYS A 145 -21.63 -18.03 8.45
C LYS A 145 -20.39 -18.72 7.91
N ILE A 146 -19.87 -18.25 6.78
CA ILE A 146 -18.59 -18.71 6.23
C ILE A 146 -17.62 -17.53 6.28
N ILE A 147 -16.53 -17.69 7.03
CA ILE A 147 -15.48 -16.70 7.20
C ILE A 147 -14.19 -17.25 6.60
N ASN A 148 -13.71 -16.63 5.53
CA ASN A 148 -12.43 -16.96 4.92
C ASN A 148 -11.33 -16.02 5.41
N VAL A 149 -10.11 -16.53 5.65
CA VAL A 149 -8.95 -15.69 5.99
C VAL A 149 -8.15 -15.39 4.74
N ALA A 150 -8.31 -14.16 4.24
CA ALA A 150 -7.59 -13.63 3.08
C ALA A 150 -6.28 -12.94 3.53
N SER A 151 -5.97 -11.76 2.98
CA SER A 151 -4.84 -10.92 3.37
C SER A 151 -5.07 -9.49 2.86
N ILE A 152 -4.39 -8.49 3.41
CA ILE A 152 -4.23 -7.20 2.71
C ILE A 152 -3.64 -7.37 1.31
N ILE A 153 -2.86 -8.44 1.09
CA ILE A 153 -2.27 -8.76 -0.22
C ILE A 153 -3.35 -9.07 -1.28
N SER A 154 -4.59 -9.34 -0.89
CA SER A 154 -5.72 -9.41 -1.81
C SER A 154 -6.01 -8.07 -2.51
N PHE A 155 -5.52 -6.95 -1.98
CA PHE A 155 -5.72 -5.59 -2.53
C PHE A 155 -4.44 -4.94 -3.04
N ILE A 156 -3.29 -5.30 -2.45
CA ILE A 156 -1.99 -4.71 -2.75
C ILE A 156 -0.96 -5.80 -3.03
N ALA A 157 0.01 -5.55 -3.89
CA ALA A 157 1.07 -6.51 -4.18
C ALA A 157 2.29 -6.29 -3.28
N ASN A 158 3.06 -7.36 -3.07
CA ASN A 158 4.41 -7.30 -2.49
C ASN A 158 5.34 -8.21 -3.30
N ILE A 159 6.62 -7.87 -3.37
CA ILE A 159 7.59 -8.68 -4.10
C ILE A 159 7.82 -10.02 -3.37
N ASN A 160 8.25 -11.01 -4.13
CA ASN A 160 8.63 -12.35 -3.68
C ASN A 160 7.51 -13.22 -3.10
N ILE A 161 6.23 -12.89 -3.33
CA ILE A 161 5.07 -13.65 -2.82
C ILE A 161 3.97 -13.83 -3.88
N SER A 162 4.32 -13.92 -5.17
CA SER A 162 3.33 -13.94 -6.27
C SER A 162 2.29 -15.07 -6.18
N PRO A 163 2.64 -16.36 -5.88
CA PRO A 163 1.62 -17.40 -5.70
C PRO A 163 0.71 -17.14 -4.50
N TYR A 164 1.27 -16.67 -3.38
CA TYR A 164 0.48 -16.29 -2.21
C TYR A 164 -0.48 -15.14 -2.53
N ALA A 165 -0.02 -14.13 -3.27
CA ALA A 165 -0.85 -13.01 -3.67
C ALA A 165 -2.00 -13.45 -4.59
N ALA A 166 -1.71 -14.28 -5.59
CA ALA A 166 -2.71 -14.86 -6.48
C ALA A 166 -3.78 -15.64 -5.69
N THR A 167 -3.36 -16.50 -4.75
CA THR A 167 -4.31 -17.29 -3.95
C THR A 167 -5.15 -16.44 -3.01
N LYS A 168 -4.58 -15.43 -2.33
CA LYS A 168 -5.35 -14.54 -1.45
C LYS A 168 -6.27 -13.60 -2.22
N GLY A 169 -5.91 -13.16 -3.42
CA GLY A 169 -6.84 -12.50 -4.35
C GLY A 169 -7.98 -13.42 -4.77
N GLY A 170 -7.67 -14.68 -5.10
CA GLY A 170 -8.65 -15.72 -5.40
C GLY A 170 -9.64 -15.96 -4.25
N VAL A 171 -9.18 -16.07 -3.00
CA VAL A 171 -10.04 -16.24 -1.82
C VAL A 171 -11.00 -15.05 -1.63
N LEU A 172 -10.51 -13.83 -1.83
CA LEU A 172 -11.35 -12.64 -1.77
C LEU A 172 -12.45 -12.67 -2.85
N GLN A 173 -12.10 -13.03 -4.09
CA GLN A 173 -13.07 -13.08 -5.18
C GLN A 173 -14.05 -14.25 -5.02
N MET A 174 -13.58 -15.41 -4.57
CA MET A 174 -14.40 -16.57 -4.21
C MET A 174 -15.44 -16.21 -3.14
N THR A 175 -15.04 -15.46 -2.12
CA THR A 175 -15.94 -14.98 -1.05
C THR A 175 -17.12 -14.19 -1.62
N LYS A 176 -16.84 -13.25 -2.55
CA LYS A 176 -17.88 -12.44 -3.21
C LYS A 176 -18.81 -13.29 -4.08
N ALA A 177 -18.24 -14.22 -4.86
CA ALA A 177 -19.01 -15.10 -5.73
C ALA A 177 -19.97 -16.00 -4.92
N MET A 178 -19.46 -16.69 -3.90
CA MET A 178 -20.27 -17.54 -3.01
C MET A 178 -21.33 -16.74 -2.25
N SER A 179 -21.01 -15.51 -1.83
CA SER A 179 -22.00 -14.60 -1.24
C SER A 179 -23.17 -14.35 -2.19
N ASN A 180 -22.90 -14.01 -3.45
CA ASN A 180 -23.97 -13.77 -4.44
C ASN A 180 -24.84 -15.01 -4.67
N GLU A 181 -24.27 -16.21 -4.59
CA GLU A 181 -24.99 -17.46 -4.79
C GLU A 181 -25.85 -17.90 -3.59
N TRP A 182 -25.44 -17.55 -2.37
CA TRP A 182 -26.03 -18.10 -1.13
C TRP A 182 -26.66 -17.06 -0.19
N ALA A 183 -26.51 -15.76 -0.42
CA ALA A 183 -27.07 -14.72 0.44
C ALA A 183 -28.60 -14.85 0.60
N SER A 184 -29.33 -15.06 -0.51
CA SER A 184 -30.79 -15.27 -0.49
C SER A 184 -31.23 -16.55 0.22
N LYS A 185 -30.30 -17.46 0.49
CA LYS A 185 -30.50 -18.74 1.18
C LYS A 185 -30.08 -18.66 2.66
N GLY A 186 -29.79 -17.45 3.15
CA GLY A 186 -29.45 -17.20 4.55
C GLY A 186 -28.00 -17.53 4.92
N ILE A 187 -27.11 -17.77 3.95
CA ILE A 187 -25.68 -18.02 4.21
C ILE A 187 -24.89 -16.75 3.92
N GLN A 188 -24.22 -16.21 4.93
CA GLN A 188 -23.33 -15.06 4.77
C GLN A 188 -21.90 -15.55 4.55
N VAL A 189 -21.26 -15.07 3.48
CA VAL A 189 -19.89 -15.44 3.14
C VAL A 189 -19.04 -14.18 3.13
N ASN A 190 -18.10 -14.07 4.07
CA ASN A 190 -17.24 -12.91 4.25
C ASN A 190 -15.79 -13.34 4.38
N CYS A 191 -14.86 -12.38 4.28
CA CYS A 191 -13.47 -12.63 4.60
C CYS A 191 -12.89 -11.61 5.58
N ILE A 192 -11.96 -12.08 6.41
CA ILE A 192 -11.07 -11.24 7.20
C ILE A 192 -9.78 -11.08 6.39
N CYS A 193 -9.27 -9.85 6.28
CA CYS A 193 -8.06 -9.52 5.56
C CYS A 193 -6.99 -8.99 6.55
N PRO A 194 -6.16 -9.87 7.13
CA PRO A 194 -5.12 -9.47 8.05
C PRO A 194 -4.02 -8.63 7.37
N GLY A 195 -3.52 -7.65 8.12
CA GLY A 195 -2.25 -6.99 7.83
C GLY A 195 -1.03 -7.80 8.28
N TYR A 196 0.00 -7.09 8.73
CA TYR A 196 1.17 -7.74 9.34
C TYR A 196 0.90 -8.06 10.81
N VAL A 197 0.82 -9.35 11.13
CA VAL A 197 0.51 -9.86 12.47
C VAL A 197 1.71 -10.64 13.00
N LYS A 198 2.01 -10.52 14.29
CA LYS A 198 3.02 -11.36 14.96
C LYS A 198 2.48 -12.78 15.13
N THR A 199 3.04 -13.72 14.40
CA THR A 199 2.68 -15.14 14.44
C THR A 199 3.94 -15.98 14.17
N PRO A 200 3.93 -17.30 14.40
CA PRO A 200 5.03 -18.16 13.97
C PRO A 200 5.37 -18.02 12.47
N LEU A 201 4.37 -17.76 11.61
CA LEU A 201 4.57 -17.57 10.16
C LEU A 201 5.40 -16.31 9.82
N THR A 202 5.35 -15.29 10.68
CA THR A 202 5.98 -13.98 10.45
C THR A 202 7.17 -13.71 11.38
N GLU A 203 7.53 -14.67 12.23
CA GLU A 203 8.52 -14.50 13.28
C GLU A 203 9.89 -14.05 12.73
N VAL A 204 10.31 -14.65 11.61
CA VAL A 204 11.56 -14.28 10.92
C VAL A 204 11.62 -12.78 10.56
N TYR A 205 10.48 -12.16 10.26
CA TYR A 205 10.40 -10.74 9.89
C TYR A 205 10.35 -9.81 11.10
N THR A 206 9.82 -10.30 12.23
CA THR A 206 9.82 -9.54 13.47
C THR A 206 11.21 -9.46 14.10
N ARG A 207 12.09 -10.42 13.79
CA ARG A 207 13.48 -10.46 14.25
C ARG A 207 14.44 -9.65 13.37
N ASP A 208 14.11 -9.46 12.09
CA ASP A 208 14.83 -8.52 11.21
C ASP A 208 14.47 -7.09 11.58
N LYS A 209 15.41 -6.36 12.18
CA LYS A 209 15.19 -4.99 12.64
C LYS A 209 14.77 -4.05 11.51
N ALA A 210 15.42 -4.13 10.35
CA ALA A 210 15.14 -3.23 9.23
C ALA A 210 13.73 -3.49 8.68
N TYR A 211 13.37 -4.76 8.51
CA TYR A 211 12.04 -5.13 8.05
C TYR A 211 10.97 -4.82 9.10
N ASN A 212 11.24 -5.06 10.38
CA ASN A 212 10.35 -4.68 11.49
C ASN A 212 10.05 -3.17 11.51
N ASP A 213 11.09 -2.34 11.41
CA ASP A 213 10.95 -0.88 11.40
C ASP A 213 10.19 -0.41 10.16
N TYR A 214 10.43 -1.03 9.00
CA TYR A 214 9.68 -0.79 7.77
C TYR A 214 8.18 -1.10 7.93
N ILE A 215 7.83 -2.26 8.49
CA ILE A 215 6.43 -2.65 8.70
C ILE A 215 5.73 -1.72 9.70
N ILE A 216 6.38 -1.41 10.82
CA ILE A 216 5.86 -0.49 11.83
C ILE A 216 5.67 0.91 11.24
N GLY A 217 6.67 1.43 10.52
CA GLY A 217 6.59 2.76 9.88
C GLY A 217 5.55 2.85 8.77
N ARG A 218 5.21 1.72 8.14
CA ARG A 218 4.12 1.67 7.14
C ARG A 218 2.73 1.56 7.75
N THR A 219 2.62 0.99 8.94
CA THR A 219 1.34 0.73 9.62
C THR A 219 0.94 1.92 10.49
N PRO A 220 -0.15 2.66 10.20
CA PRO A 220 -0.57 3.82 10.98
C PRO A 220 -0.75 3.57 12.48
N ALA A 221 -1.17 2.36 12.88
CA ALA A 221 -1.25 1.97 14.29
C ALA A 221 0.12 1.92 15.02
N GLY A 222 1.24 2.06 14.30
CA GLY A 222 2.58 2.11 14.87
C GLY A 222 3.04 0.80 15.53
N ARG A 223 2.41 -0.32 15.18
CA ARG A 223 2.71 -1.65 15.71
C ARG A 223 2.33 -2.74 14.73
N TRP A 224 2.87 -3.93 14.93
CA TRP A 224 2.32 -5.14 14.35
C TRP A 224 0.95 -5.45 14.98
N GLY A 225 0.08 -6.07 14.19
CA GLY A 225 -1.09 -6.76 14.74
C GLY A 225 -0.67 -7.90 15.66
N LEU A 226 -1.50 -8.18 16.65
CA LEU A 226 -1.41 -9.37 17.48
C LEU A 226 -2.59 -10.29 17.14
N PRO A 227 -2.50 -11.62 17.33
CA PRO A 227 -3.63 -12.52 17.10
C PRO A 227 -4.91 -12.08 17.82
N GLU A 228 -4.79 -11.47 19.00
CA GLU A 228 -5.90 -11.00 19.84
C GLU A 228 -6.69 -9.85 19.19
N ASP A 229 -6.07 -9.08 18.29
CA ASP A 229 -6.75 -8.00 17.54
C ASP A 229 -7.86 -8.56 16.62
N PHE A 230 -7.86 -9.86 16.34
CA PHE A 230 -8.81 -10.51 15.43
C PHE A 230 -10.05 -11.06 16.14
N ARG A 231 -10.04 -11.15 17.48
CA ARG A 231 -11.12 -11.74 18.28
C ARG A 231 -12.46 -11.03 18.03
N GLY A 232 -12.47 -9.70 18.03
CA GLY A 232 -13.68 -8.92 17.77
C GLY A 232 -14.20 -9.10 16.34
N ALA A 233 -13.29 -9.17 15.36
CA ALA A 233 -13.64 -9.32 13.95
C ALA A 233 -14.28 -10.69 13.67
N ILE A 234 -13.72 -11.77 14.21
CA ILE A 234 -14.29 -13.12 14.02
C ILE A 234 -15.65 -13.26 14.72
N ILE A 235 -15.80 -12.76 15.94
CA ILE A 235 -17.08 -12.81 16.68
C ILE A 235 -18.16 -12.01 15.94
N PHE A 236 -17.82 -10.82 15.43
CA PHE A 236 -18.76 -10.01 14.64
C PHE A 236 -19.26 -10.77 13.40
N LEU A 237 -18.36 -11.31 12.58
CA LEU A 237 -18.74 -12.02 11.35
C LEU A 237 -19.42 -13.38 11.61
N ALA A 238 -19.20 -13.99 12.77
CA ALA A 238 -19.82 -15.26 13.15
C ALA A 238 -21.19 -15.10 13.85
N SER A 239 -21.52 -13.90 14.36
CA SER A 239 -22.73 -13.67 15.15
C SER A 239 -23.87 -13.02 14.36
N GLU A 240 -25.01 -12.84 15.02
CA GLU A 240 -26.20 -12.19 14.45
C GLU A 240 -25.96 -10.71 14.13
N ALA A 241 -24.96 -10.09 14.77
CA ALA A 241 -24.52 -8.72 14.52
C ALA A 241 -24.19 -8.44 13.03
N SER A 242 -23.87 -9.47 12.25
CA SER A 242 -23.49 -9.39 10.84
C SER A 242 -24.52 -10.01 9.89
N ASN A 243 -25.79 -10.17 10.29
CA ASN A 243 -26.80 -10.85 9.45
C ASN A 243 -27.05 -10.21 8.08
N PHE A 244 -26.79 -8.91 7.92
CA PHE A 244 -26.87 -8.21 6.63
C PHE A 244 -25.49 -7.91 5.99
N VAL A 245 -24.42 -8.48 6.55
CA VAL A 245 -23.06 -8.34 6.02
C VAL A 245 -22.69 -9.62 5.29
N THR A 246 -22.56 -9.55 3.97
CA THR A 246 -22.12 -10.66 3.13
C THR A 246 -21.34 -10.15 1.92
N GLY A 247 -20.37 -10.93 1.44
CA GLY A 247 -19.47 -10.57 0.35
C GLY A 247 -18.43 -9.52 0.75
N THR A 248 -18.32 -9.18 2.04
CA THR A 248 -17.41 -8.14 2.52
C THR A 248 -16.01 -8.66 2.78
N SER A 249 -15.06 -7.74 2.71
CA SER A 249 -13.70 -7.92 3.15
C SER A 249 -13.40 -7.03 4.34
N LEU A 250 -13.41 -7.62 5.53
CA LEU A 250 -13.10 -6.93 6.77
C LEU A 250 -11.58 -6.84 6.94
N VAL A 251 -11.02 -5.67 6.65
CA VAL A 251 -9.58 -5.41 6.77
C VAL A 251 -9.22 -5.14 8.23
N VAL A 252 -8.24 -5.90 8.74
CA VAL A 252 -7.72 -5.78 10.12
C VAL A 252 -6.19 -5.68 10.04
N ASP A 253 -5.70 -4.46 9.83
CA ASP A 253 -4.30 -4.22 9.44
C ASP A 253 -3.66 -2.98 10.08
N GLY A 254 -4.32 -2.36 11.05
CA GLY A 254 -3.84 -1.13 11.68
C GLY A 254 -3.81 0.09 10.75
N GLY A 255 -4.60 0.09 9.66
CA GLY A 255 -4.74 1.18 8.70
C GLY A 255 -3.77 1.12 7.52
N LEU A 256 -3.02 0.02 7.36
CA LEU A 256 -1.97 -0.12 6.35
C LEU A 256 -2.50 -0.03 4.91
N TRP A 257 -3.64 -0.64 4.62
CA TRP A 257 -4.29 -0.71 3.30
C TRP A 257 -4.94 0.61 2.90
N CYS A 258 -5.69 1.25 3.81
CA CYS A 258 -6.32 2.55 3.56
C CYS A 258 -5.31 3.67 3.37
N ARG A 259 -4.05 3.43 3.77
CA ARG A 259 -2.98 4.38 3.50
C ARG A 259 -2.74 4.40 1.99
N ASN A 260 -3.11 5.50 1.34
CA ASN A 260 -2.58 5.86 0.03
C ASN A 260 -1.05 5.90 0.14
N ALA A 261 -0.41 4.78 -0.18
CA ALA A 261 1.03 4.71 -0.14
C ALA A 261 1.59 5.33 -1.42
N VAL A 262 1.93 6.62 -1.36
CA VAL A 262 3.12 7.10 -2.07
C VAL A 262 4.31 6.42 -1.37
N ILE A 263 5.08 5.65 -2.13
CA ILE A 263 6.36 5.10 -1.67
C ILE A 263 7.27 6.31 -1.44
N VAL A 264 7.63 6.55 -0.19
CA VAL A 264 8.74 7.45 0.17
C VAL A 264 9.66 6.63 1.05
N THR A 265 10.84 6.37 0.52
CA THR A 265 11.94 5.70 1.22
C THR A 265 12.91 6.79 1.70
N THR A 266 13.43 6.68 2.91
CA THR A 266 14.55 7.50 3.43
C THR A 266 15.62 6.59 4.04
N LEU A 267 16.88 6.99 3.91
CA LEU A 267 18.08 6.43 4.55
C LEU A 267 18.76 7.49 5.44
N SER A 268 19.65 7.04 6.33
CA SER A 268 20.50 7.83 7.24
C SER A 268 21.99 7.58 6.96
N ASP A 269 22.83 8.60 7.13
CA ASP A 269 24.28 8.44 7.34
C ASP A 269 24.62 8.78 8.80
N ASP A 270 25.20 7.80 9.51
CA ASP A 270 26.31 7.94 10.48
C ASP A 270 26.24 7.03 11.73
N ASN A 271 27.38 6.38 11.95
CA ASN A 271 27.79 5.68 13.14
C ASN A 271 27.91 6.69 14.30
N THR A 272 26.95 6.73 15.23
CA THR A 272 27.15 6.88 16.70
C THR A 272 25.81 7.03 17.45
N ASN A 273 25.82 6.66 18.73
CA ASN A 273 24.68 6.31 19.58
C ASN A 273 23.54 7.34 19.75
N ALA A 274 22.33 6.76 19.83
CA ALA A 274 21.18 7.09 20.69
C ALA A 274 20.18 8.22 20.32
N MET A 275 18.96 7.75 20.03
CA MET A 275 17.65 8.30 20.40
C MET A 275 17.36 9.78 20.10
N LYS A 276 16.52 10.02 19.07
CA LYS A 276 15.14 10.53 19.25
C LYS A 276 14.47 10.84 17.89
N ARG A 277 13.22 10.37 17.79
CA ARG A 277 12.08 10.87 17.00
C ARG A 277 12.08 10.56 15.50
N SER A 278 10.94 10.03 15.08
CA SER A 278 10.52 9.66 13.73
C SER A 278 10.43 10.89 12.83
N LYS A 279 10.94 10.73 11.61
CA LYS A 279 11.36 11.80 10.72
C LYS A 279 10.57 11.69 9.41
N TYR A 280 9.69 12.67 9.14
CA TYR A 280 8.89 12.83 7.91
C TYR A 280 9.37 14.10 7.21
N TYR A 281 9.81 14.06 5.93
CA TYR A 281 10.70 15.12 5.45
C TYR A 281 10.58 15.66 4.05
N PHE A 282 11.07 16.90 3.99
CA PHE A 282 10.98 17.86 2.91
C PHE A 282 11.77 19.16 3.10
N LEU A 283 11.74 20.08 2.13
CA LEU A 283 12.87 20.46 1.29
C LEU A 283 13.56 21.63 1.96
N SER A 284 14.78 21.42 2.44
CA SER A 284 15.65 22.51 2.83
C SER A 284 16.34 23.08 1.60
N VAL A 285 16.18 24.37 1.36
CA VAL A 285 17.02 25.10 0.40
C VAL A 285 18.12 25.72 1.24
N VAL A 286 19.30 25.13 1.23
CA VAL A 286 20.48 25.71 1.88
C VAL A 286 20.72 27.13 1.31
N PRO A 287 21.16 28.14 2.11
CA PRO A 287 21.26 29.55 1.69
C PRO A 287 22.32 29.90 0.63
N LEU A 288 22.78 28.97 -0.21
CA LEU A 288 23.92 29.17 -1.11
C LEU A 288 23.71 28.67 -2.54
N LEU A 289 22.48 28.74 -3.06
CA LEU A 289 22.22 28.43 -4.47
C LEU A 289 22.34 29.70 -5.33
N ARG A 290 23.19 29.69 -6.36
CA ARG A 290 23.15 30.69 -7.43
C ARG A 290 22.99 29.91 -8.72
N VAL A 291 21.83 30.11 -9.35
CA VAL A 291 21.40 29.61 -10.66
C VAL A 291 20.73 28.23 -10.66
N VAL A 292 19.63 28.12 -11.40
CA VAL A 292 18.81 26.91 -11.58
C VAL A 292 18.47 26.79 -13.06
N VAL A 293 18.85 25.68 -13.72
CA VAL A 293 18.42 25.29 -15.07
C VAL A 293 17.10 24.54 -15.01
N ALA A 294 15.98 25.19 -15.33
CA ALA A 294 14.67 24.56 -15.48
C ALA A 294 14.25 24.47 -16.95
N ASP A 295 13.34 23.55 -17.31
CA ASP A 295 12.82 23.33 -18.67
C ASP A 295 11.31 23.66 -18.72
N ASP A 296 10.84 24.24 -19.82
CA ASP A 296 9.46 24.74 -20.01
C ASP A 296 8.39 23.64 -20.16
N ARG A 297 8.80 22.40 -20.44
CA ARG A 297 7.91 21.27 -20.73
C ARG A 297 7.20 20.74 -19.49
N SER A 298 7.70 21.03 -18.29
CA SER A 298 7.12 20.54 -17.03
C SER A 298 6.45 21.66 -16.22
N SER A 299 5.33 21.34 -15.56
CA SER A 299 4.72 22.26 -14.58
C SER A 299 5.67 22.54 -13.40
N VAL A 300 6.55 21.58 -13.09
CA VAL A 300 7.53 21.70 -12.01
C VAL A 300 8.58 22.76 -12.35
N GLY A 301 9.10 22.75 -13.57
CA GLY A 301 10.05 23.76 -14.06
C GLY A 301 9.46 25.17 -14.02
N GLN A 302 8.21 25.34 -14.43
CA GLN A 302 7.54 26.65 -14.38
C GLN A 302 7.38 27.19 -12.96
N TYR A 303 7.06 26.35 -11.97
CA TYR A 303 7.02 26.79 -10.56
C TYR A 303 8.42 27.03 -9.99
N ALA A 304 9.40 26.18 -10.33
CA ALA A 304 10.79 26.35 -9.88
C ALA A 304 11.36 27.70 -10.33
N ILE A 305 11.08 28.13 -11.56
CA ILE A 305 11.48 29.45 -12.08
C ILE A 305 10.88 30.58 -11.23
N GLN A 306 9.58 30.52 -10.95
CA GLN A 306 8.88 31.57 -10.21
C GLN A 306 9.34 31.65 -8.76
N ILE A 307 9.51 30.50 -8.09
CA ILE A 307 10.02 30.44 -6.72
C ILE A 307 11.45 30.95 -6.69
N ALA A 308 12.30 30.52 -7.63
CA ALA A 308 13.68 30.96 -7.67
C ALA A 308 13.77 32.48 -7.91
N ALA A 309 12.98 33.02 -8.83
CA ALA A 309 12.90 34.46 -9.07
C ALA A 309 12.38 35.22 -7.83
N ALA A 310 11.38 34.70 -7.12
CA ALA A 310 10.83 35.32 -5.91
C ALA A 310 11.85 35.41 -4.76
N HIS A 311 12.81 34.51 -4.70
CA HIS A 311 13.94 34.54 -3.76
C HIS A 311 15.18 35.29 -4.30
N GLY A 312 15.05 35.96 -5.46
CA GLY A 312 16.11 36.80 -6.03
C GLY A 312 17.23 36.02 -6.73
N PHE A 313 17.02 34.73 -7.04
CA PHE A 313 18.01 33.94 -7.75
C PHE A 313 18.12 34.37 -9.23
N ASN A 314 19.33 34.31 -9.80
CA ASN A 314 19.53 34.49 -11.23
C ASN A 314 19.08 33.23 -11.98
N VAL A 315 17.88 33.25 -12.56
CA VAL A 315 17.29 32.07 -13.21
C VAL A 315 17.74 31.95 -14.66
N VAL A 316 18.29 30.77 -15.00
CA VAL A 316 18.69 30.38 -16.36
C VAL A 316 17.80 29.24 -16.80
N THR A 317 17.24 29.25 -17.99
CA THR A 317 16.32 28.17 -18.41
C THR A 317 16.52 27.85 -19.87
N THR A 318 16.28 26.59 -20.21
CA THR A 318 16.15 26.17 -21.59
C THR A 318 14.67 26.02 -21.94
N CYS A 319 14.25 26.54 -23.09
CA CYS A 319 12.85 26.52 -23.48
C CYS A 319 12.66 26.59 -24.98
N SER A 320 11.49 26.17 -25.46
CA SER A 320 11.10 26.45 -26.83
C SER A 320 10.89 27.95 -27.03
N LEU A 321 11.12 28.44 -28.26
CA LEU A 321 10.86 29.85 -28.60
C LEU A 321 9.41 30.28 -28.30
N ARG A 322 8.47 29.32 -28.33
CA ARG A 322 7.06 29.54 -28.01
C ARG A 322 6.82 29.92 -26.55
N HIS A 323 7.58 29.38 -25.60
CA HIS A 323 7.38 29.64 -24.17
C HIS A 323 8.34 30.69 -23.60
N ALA A 324 9.29 31.20 -24.39
CA ALA A 324 10.26 32.18 -23.94
C ALA A 324 9.62 33.44 -23.31
N ALA A 325 8.56 33.98 -23.92
CA ALA A 325 7.85 35.14 -23.37
C ALA A 325 7.17 34.84 -22.02
N LEU A 326 6.59 33.64 -21.89
CA LEU A 326 5.95 33.20 -20.65
C LEU A 326 6.97 33.03 -19.52
N LEU A 327 8.09 32.35 -19.78
CA LEU A 327 9.12 32.14 -18.77
C LEU A 327 9.83 33.42 -18.36
N ARG A 328 10.00 34.39 -19.28
CA ARG A 328 10.45 35.75 -18.90
C ARG A 328 9.46 36.41 -17.93
N SER A 329 8.16 36.24 -18.15
CA SER A 329 7.13 36.77 -17.24
C SER A 329 7.13 36.10 -15.86
N TYR A 330 7.74 34.92 -15.73
CA TYR A 330 7.94 34.18 -14.48
C TYR A 330 9.27 34.50 -13.79
N GLY A 331 10.10 35.38 -14.38
CA GLY A 331 11.36 35.83 -13.78
C GLY A 331 12.62 35.13 -14.30
N ALA A 332 12.53 34.34 -15.38
CA ALA A 332 13.72 33.83 -16.05
C ALA A 332 14.53 34.97 -16.68
N ARG A 333 15.83 35.05 -16.37
CA ARG A 333 16.72 36.13 -16.85
C ARG A 333 17.45 35.73 -18.12
N HIS A 334 18.00 34.52 -18.16
CA HIS A 334 18.67 33.96 -19.33
C HIS A 334 17.85 32.80 -19.89
N LEU A 335 17.53 32.86 -21.19
CA LEU A 335 16.70 31.86 -21.85
C LEU A 335 17.42 31.39 -23.11
N PHE A 336 17.55 30.07 -23.25
CA PHE A 336 18.21 29.46 -24.39
C PHE A 336 17.29 28.44 -25.06
N ASP A 337 17.34 28.38 -26.39
CA ASP A 337 16.59 27.38 -27.13
C ASP A 337 17.27 26.00 -26.98
N TYR A 338 16.57 25.03 -26.40
CA TYR A 338 17.10 23.67 -26.25
C TYR A 338 17.27 22.93 -27.58
N HIS A 339 16.67 23.43 -28.67
CA HIS A 339 16.92 22.91 -30.02
C HIS A 339 18.24 23.43 -30.62
N ASN A 340 18.92 24.38 -29.97
CA ASN A 340 20.19 24.87 -30.44
C ASN A 340 21.31 23.87 -30.08
N GLU A 341 22.01 23.35 -31.09
CA GLU A 341 23.11 22.39 -30.88
C GLU A 341 24.25 22.93 -30.00
N LYS A 342 24.37 24.27 -29.90
CA LYS A 342 25.36 24.96 -29.06
C LYS A 342 24.76 25.51 -27.76
N VAL A 343 23.61 25.00 -27.31
CA VAL A 343 22.92 25.50 -26.11
C VAL A 343 23.81 25.46 -24.86
N VAL A 344 24.61 24.40 -24.70
CA VAL A 344 25.53 24.24 -23.56
C VAL A 344 26.63 25.30 -23.58
N GLU A 345 27.28 25.52 -24.72
CA GLU A 345 28.31 26.55 -24.89
C GLU A 345 27.75 27.93 -24.58
N LYS A 346 26.56 28.24 -25.11
CA LYS A 346 25.90 29.53 -24.88
C LYS A 346 25.52 29.76 -23.41
N ILE A 347 25.14 28.71 -22.67
CA ILE A 347 24.87 28.82 -21.23
C ILE A 347 26.18 29.12 -20.48
N ARG A 348 27.26 28.39 -20.76
CA ARG A 348 28.57 28.61 -20.13
C ARG A 348 29.12 30.02 -20.39
N ASP A 349 29.01 30.51 -21.63
CA ASP A 349 29.49 31.84 -22.00
C ASP A 349 28.70 32.95 -21.29
N ALA A 350 27.39 32.75 -21.12
CA ALA A 350 26.52 33.74 -20.49
C ALA A 350 26.57 33.71 -18.96
N VAL A 351 26.85 32.54 -18.37
CA VAL A 351 26.79 32.27 -16.92
C VAL A 351 27.94 31.32 -16.53
N PRO A 352 29.19 31.79 -16.59
CA PRO A 352 30.37 30.96 -16.30
C PRO A 352 30.45 30.51 -14.83
N GLU A 353 29.72 31.16 -13.92
CA GLU A 353 29.62 30.83 -12.50
C GLU A 353 28.54 29.78 -12.18
N LEU A 354 27.98 29.10 -13.19
CA LEU A 354 26.96 28.08 -12.98
C LEU A 354 27.53 26.86 -12.26
N HIS A 355 27.11 26.63 -11.01
CA HIS A 355 27.49 25.47 -10.20
C HIS A 355 26.32 24.60 -9.75
N TYR A 356 25.08 25.04 -9.97
CA TYR A 356 23.88 24.36 -9.50
C TYR A 356 22.85 24.22 -10.61
N ALA A 357 22.23 23.05 -10.74
CA ALA A 357 21.16 22.81 -11.71
C ALA A 357 20.05 21.96 -11.10
N PHE A 358 18.81 22.21 -11.53
CA PHE A 358 17.65 21.40 -11.15
C PHE A 358 16.96 20.84 -12.40
N ASP A 359 17.30 19.61 -12.77
CA ASP A 359 16.67 18.90 -13.87
C ASP A 359 15.21 18.55 -13.53
N THR A 360 14.30 19.32 -14.12
CA THR A 360 12.84 19.13 -13.95
C THR A 360 12.20 18.16 -14.93
N ILE A 361 12.99 17.55 -15.83
CA ILE A 361 12.53 16.60 -16.86
C ILE A 361 12.92 15.18 -16.48
N GLY A 362 14.19 15.00 -16.12
CA GLY A 362 14.76 13.75 -15.68
C GLY A 362 14.62 12.61 -16.69
N ASP A 363 14.77 12.89 -17.98
CA ASP A 363 14.93 11.84 -18.99
C ASP A 363 16.41 11.41 -19.09
N SER A 364 16.71 10.40 -19.90
CA SER A 364 18.06 9.83 -20.06
C SER A 364 19.13 10.80 -20.58
N THR A 365 18.72 12.00 -21.02
CA THR A 365 19.60 13.00 -21.63
C THR A 365 19.68 14.30 -20.83
N SER A 366 18.59 14.71 -20.15
CA SER A 366 18.44 16.03 -19.56
C SER A 366 19.46 16.33 -18.46
N SER A 367 19.71 15.37 -17.56
CA SER A 367 20.70 15.54 -16.47
C SER A 367 22.13 15.62 -17.01
N GLY A 368 22.45 14.82 -18.03
CA GLY A 368 23.76 14.86 -18.69
C GLY A 368 24.01 16.23 -19.34
N VAL A 369 23.07 16.71 -20.16
CA VAL A 369 23.15 18.03 -20.81
C VAL A 369 23.24 19.17 -19.80
N ALA A 370 22.43 19.13 -18.73
CA ALA A 370 22.48 20.14 -17.67
C ALA A 370 23.84 20.16 -16.97
N SER A 371 24.42 18.99 -16.69
CA SER A 371 25.74 18.91 -16.06
C SER A 371 26.88 19.43 -16.93
N GLN A 372 26.73 19.33 -18.25
CA GLN A 372 27.69 19.93 -19.17
C GLN A 372 27.61 21.46 -19.11
N ALA A 373 26.51 22.09 -18.72
CA ALA A 373 26.44 23.55 -18.68
C ALA A 373 27.24 24.20 -17.53
N PHE A 374 27.73 23.42 -16.56
CA PHE A 374 28.47 23.95 -15.42
C PHE A 374 29.80 24.60 -15.80
N GLY A 375 30.18 25.61 -15.00
CA GLY A 375 31.50 26.23 -15.03
C GLY A 375 32.59 25.37 -14.39
N GLU A 376 33.78 25.95 -14.20
CA GLU A 376 34.92 25.25 -13.60
C GLU A 376 34.76 25.06 -12.09
N GLY A 377 34.84 23.82 -11.60
CA GLY A 377 34.84 23.52 -10.16
C GLY A 377 33.78 22.50 -9.74
N LYS A 378 33.62 22.34 -8.42
CA LYS A 378 32.62 21.42 -7.85
C LYS A 378 31.22 21.91 -8.18
N SER A 379 30.39 21.02 -8.71
CA SER A 379 29.04 21.35 -9.19
C SER A 379 28.01 20.40 -8.60
N TYR A 380 26.74 20.82 -8.56
CA TYR A 380 25.66 20.09 -7.92
C TYR A 380 24.44 20.03 -8.84
N LEU A 381 23.94 18.83 -9.07
CA LEU A 381 22.76 18.62 -9.91
C LEU A 381 21.67 17.89 -9.13
N CYS A 382 20.49 18.46 -9.11
CA CYS A 382 19.29 17.85 -8.56
C CYS A 382 18.37 17.43 -9.72
N THR A 383 17.69 16.28 -9.64
CA THR A 383 16.76 15.81 -10.69
C THR A 383 15.45 15.30 -10.11
N VAL A 384 14.32 15.54 -10.78
CA VAL A 384 12.99 15.08 -10.35
C VAL A 384 12.82 13.56 -10.31
N ARG A 385 13.80 12.77 -10.78
CA ARG A 385 13.72 11.30 -10.80
C ARG A 385 14.16 10.68 -9.48
N PRO A 386 13.37 9.76 -8.92
CA PRO A 386 13.76 9.01 -7.74
C PRO A 386 15.07 8.24 -7.95
N GLY A 387 15.95 8.24 -6.95
CA GLY A 387 17.14 7.39 -6.92
C GLY A 387 18.22 7.74 -7.93
N LYS A 388 18.29 9.00 -8.40
CA LYS A 388 19.27 9.46 -9.40
C LYS A 388 19.18 8.68 -10.72
N ALA A 389 18.00 8.13 -11.03
CA ALA A 389 17.79 7.47 -12.31
C ALA A 389 18.02 8.48 -13.45
N ASN A 390 18.59 8.00 -14.56
CA ASN A 390 18.92 8.80 -15.75
C ASN A 390 20.06 9.81 -15.56
N THR A 391 20.92 9.62 -14.55
CA THR A 391 22.10 10.50 -14.31
C THR A 391 23.43 9.83 -14.65
N GLU A 392 23.42 8.75 -15.44
CA GLU A 392 24.63 7.96 -15.77
C GLU A 392 25.63 8.77 -16.61
N ASN A 393 25.14 9.76 -17.37
CA ASN A 393 25.93 10.62 -18.26
C ASN A 393 26.26 11.99 -17.66
N VAL A 394 26.12 12.16 -16.34
CA VAL A 394 26.49 13.41 -15.65
C VAL A 394 28.01 13.56 -15.58
N THR A 395 28.52 14.78 -15.78
CA THR A 395 29.97 15.05 -15.76
C THR A 395 30.61 14.66 -14.42
N PRO A 396 31.84 14.10 -14.39
CA PRO A 396 32.47 13.57 -13.16
C PRO A 396 32.61 14.57 -11.99
N GLN A 397 32.71 15.87 -12.27
CA GLN A 397 32.80 16.94 -11.27
C GLN A 397 31.45 17.35 -10.64
N THR A 398 30.36 16.74 -11.11
CA THR A 398 29.00 17.05 -10.68
C THR A 398 28.55 16.03 -9.65
N GLU A 399 28.28 16.52 -8.44
CA GLU A 399 27.62 15.77 -7.39
C GLU A 399 26.12 15.76 -7.66
N VAL A 400 25.56 14.60 -8.01
CA VAL A 400 24.12 14.46 -8.14
C VAL A 400 23.51 14.38 -6.74
N THR A 401 22.78 15.42 -6.37
CA THR A 401 22.07 15.55 -5.10
C THR A 401 20.66 15.02 -5.24
N ASP A 402 20.12 14.47 -4.15
CA ASP A 402 18.73 14.03 -4.14
C ASP A 402 17.76 15.21 -4.19
N VAL A 403 16.63 15.00 -4.86
CA VAL A 403 15.50 15.95 -4.89
C VAL A 403 14.50 15.64 -3.78
N LEU A 404 13.77 16.66 -3.39
CA LEU A 404 12.73 16.57 -2.40
C LEU A 404 11.46 17.22 -2.99
N VAL A 405 10.33 16.52 -3.22
CA VAL A 405 9.10 17.08 -3.91
C VAL A 405 7.72 17.06 -3.17
N TRP A 406 7.19 18.17 -2.62
CA TRP A 406 5.96 18.14 -1.79
C TRP A 406 4.73 18.24 -2.69
N THR A 407 3.56 17.85 -2.19
CA THR A 407 2.27 18.10 -2.85
C THR A 407 1.32 18.84 -1.91
N ALA A 408 0.80 19.99 -2.34
CA ALA A 408 -0.27 20.72 -1.65
C ALA A 408 -1.65 20.30 -2.18
N PHE A 409 -2.65 20.26 -1.29
CA PHE A 409 -4.03 19.91 -1.62
C PHE A 409 -4.94 21.13 -1.51
N MET A 410 -5.90 21.26 -2.43
CA MET A 410 -6.88 22.37 -2.49
C MET A 410 -8.07 22.20 -1.53
N LYS A 411 -7.93 21.39 -0.48
CA LYS A 411 -8.97 21.16 0.53
C LYS A 411 -8.35 21.23 1.91
N ASP A 412 -9.10 21.78 2.87
CA ASP A 412 -8.70 21.78 4.28
C ASP A 412 -8.39 20.36 4.74
N HIS A 413 -7.12 20.14 5.04
CA HIS A 413 -6.63 18.89 5.59
C HIS A 413 -6.10 19.18 6.98
N ARG A 414 -6.69 18.56 8.00
CA ARG A 414 -6.18 18.66 9.38
C ARG A 414 -4.98 17.72 9.52
N TYR A 415 -3.78 18.27 9.30
CA TYR A 415 -2.56 17.59 9.69
C TYR A 415 -2.49 17.48 11.23
N GLY A 416 -1.88 16.40 11.72
CA GLY A 416 -1.52 16.29 13.14
C GLY A 416 -0.42 17.29 13.51
N LYS A 417 0.14 17.17 14.73
CA LYS A 417 1.23 18.05 15.18
C LYS A 417 2.43 17.98 14.22
N PHE A 418 2.76 19.12 13.62
CA PHE A 418 3.83 19.27 12.65
C PHE A 418 5.22 19.25 13.32
N TYR A 419 6.21 18.62 12.68
CA TYR A 419 7.59 18.61 13.13
C TYR A 419 8.51 18.85 11.94
N TRP A 420 9.45 19.78 12.09
CA TRP A 420 10.32 20.18 11.03
C TRP A 420 11.76 19.60 11.17
N PRO A 421 12.50 19.29 10.08
CA PRO A 421 13.94 18.95 10.12
C PRO A 421 14.82 20.14 10.52
N ASP A 422 16.09 19.97 10.91
CA ASP A 422 16.93 21.08 11.40
C ASP A 422 17.26 22.19 10.35
N ASP A 423 16.86 22.03 9.08
CA ASP A 423 17.11 22.97 7.95
C ASP A 423 15.81 23.36 7.20
N HIS A 424 14.68 23.42 7.88
CA HIS A 424 13.36 23.48 7.25
C HIS A 424 12.77 24.88 7.02
N GLU A 425 13.45 25.91 7.49
CA GLU A 425 12.84 27.24 7.71
C GLU A 425 12.23 27.80 6.42
N LEU A 426 12.90 27.57 5.28
CA LEU A 426 12.45 28.01 3.96
C LEU A 426 11.22 27.24 3.47
N ALA A 427 11.07 25.95 3.79
CA ALA A 427 9.87 25.19 3.46
C ALA A 427 8.66 25.63 4.29
N SER A 428 8.90 25.96 5.57
CA SER A 428 7.88 26.53 6.47
C SER A 428 7.42 27.89 6.00
N GLU A 429 8.38 28.77 5.72
CA GLU A 429 8.11 30.10 5.20
C GLU A 429 7.34 30.04 3.89
N PHE A 430 7.74 29.17 2.95
CA PHE A 430 7.04 29.03 1.68
C PHE A 430 5.63 28.46 1.85
N PHE A 431 5.42 27.45 2.69
CA PHE A 431 4.09 26.89 2.95
C PHE A 431 3.12 27.94 3.49
N GLU A 432 3.57 28.76 4.45
CA GLU A 432 2.77 29.84 5.03
C GLU A 432 2.52 30.98 4.03
N LYS A 433 3.50 31.30 3.16
CA LYS A 433 3.39 32.41 2.21
C LYS A 433 2.67 32.06 0.90
N LEU A 434 2.65 30.78 0.52
CA LEU A 434 2.14 30.33 -0.78
C LEU A 434 0.69 30.78 -1.06
N PRO A 435 -0.28 30.70 -0.12
CA PRO A 435 -1.63 31.21 -0.35
C PRO A 435 -1.63 32.70 -0.73
N SER A 436 -0.92 33.53 0.03
CA SER A 436 -0.78 34.96 -0.27
C SER A 436 -0.10 35.21 -1.61
N TRP A 437 0.94 34.46 -1.94
CA TRP A 437 1.67 34.59 -3.20
C TRP A 437 0.84 34.18 -4.42
N LEU A 438 -0.10 33.24 -4.24
CA LEU A 438 -1.06 32.88 -5.28
C LEU A 438 -2.13 33.97 -5.45
N GLU A 439 -2.61 34.55 -4.34
CA GLU A 439 -3.63 35.61 -4.36
C GLU A 439 -3.14 36.92 -4.99
N ASP A 440 -1.91 37.33 -4.68
CA ASP A 440 -1.32 38.56 -5.22
C ASP A 440 -0.58 38.37 -6.56
N GLY A 441 -0.54 37.14 -7.06
CA GLY A 441 0.04 36.79 -8.35
C GLY A 441 1.58 36.78 -8.39
N ARG A 442 2.26 36.80 -7.23
CA ARG A 442 3.71 36.52 -7.12
C ARG A 442 4.06 35.14 -7.63
N ILE A 443 3.21 34.15 -7.38
CA ILE A 443 3.26 32.82 -8.01
C ILE A 443 1.97 32.65 -8.83
N ARG A 444 2.13 32.33 -10.11
CA ARG A 444 1.04 32.11 -11.06
C ARG A 444 0.87 30.61 -11.32
N SER A 445 -0.36 30.15 -11.18
CA SER A 445 -0.71 28.76 -11.45
C SER A 445 -0.75 28.44 -12.95
N ASN A 446 -0.32 27.24 -13.33
CA ASN A 446 -0.48 26.77 -14.70
C ASN A 446 -1.97 26.68 -15.07
N THR A 447 -2.33 27.15 -16.26
CA THR A 447 -3.70 27.01 -16.78
C THR A 447 -3.93 25.55 -17.20
N PRO A 448 -4.84 24.79 -16.58
CA PRO A 448 -5.11 23.43 -16.99
C PRO A 448 -5.88 23.39 -18.31
N LYS A 449 -5.70 22.32 -19.09
CA LYS A 449 -6.60 22.01 -20.20
C LYS A 449 -7.81 21.27 -19.65
N VAL A 450 -8.96 21.94 -19.64
CA VAL A 450 -10.21 21.35 -19.19
C VAL A 450 -10.86 20.59 -20.35
N LEU A 451 -10.99 19.27 -20.21
CA LEU A 451 -11.70 18.43 -21.18
C LEU A 451 -13.18 18.32 -20.79
N PRO A 452 -14.11 18.67 -21.72
CA PRO A 452 -15.53 18.47 -21.51
C PRO A 452 -15.93 17.02 -21.77
N GLY A 453 -16.99 16.54 -21.10
CA GLY A 453 -17.54 15.18 -21.27
C GLY A 453 -17.29 14.24 -20.09
N GLY A 454 -17.01 14.75 -18.89
CA GLY A 454 -16.89 13.92 -17.69
C GLY A 454 -15.87 12.80 -17.80
N LEU A 455 -16.23 11.62 -17.28
CA LEU A 455 -15.39 10.42 -17.32
C LEU A 455 -15.23 9.84 -18.75
N ASP A 456 -16.17 10.12 -19.66
CA ASP A 456 -16.08 9.65 -21.05
C ASP A 456 -14.97 10.35 -21.84
N ALA A 457 -14.50 11.50 -21.36
CA ALA A 457 -13.35 12.20 -21.93
C ALA A 457 -11.99 11.63 -21.49
N VAL A 458 -11.95 10.71 -20.53
CA VAL A 458 -10.71 10.13 -19.98
C VAL A 458 -9.87 9.41 -21.05
N PRO A 459 -10.43 8.53 -21.90
CA PRO A 459 -9.66 7.89 -22.98
C PRO A 459 -9.02 8.90 -23.93
N ARG A 460 -9.74 9.98 -24.29
CA ARG A 460 -9.21 11.06 -25.14
C ARG A 460 -8.05 11.79 -24.46
N GLY A 461 -8.16 12.08 -23.16
CA GLY A 461 -7.08 12.70 -22.40
C GLY A 461 -5.81 11.84 -22.35
N PHE A 462 -5.95 10.52 -22.17
CA PHE A 462 -4.82 9.59 -22.27
C PHE A 462 -4.22 9.54 -23.68
N GLN A 463 -5.05 9.63 -24.72
CA GLN A 463 -4.56 9.64 -26.10
C GLN A 463 -3.79 10.93 -26.42
N GLU A 464 -4.23 12.09 -25.93
CA GLU A 464 -3.47 13.34 -26.04
C GLU A 464 -2.12 13.27 -25.31
N HIS A 465 -2.08 12.63 -24.13
CA HIS A 465 -0.84 12.40 -23.40
C HIS A 465 0.14 11.52 -24.19
N ARG A 466 -0.33 10.35 -24.66
CA ARG A 466 0.49 9.43 -25.47
C ARG A 466 0.97 10.06 -26.78
N GLY A 467 0.16 10.93 -27.37
CA GLY A 467 0.50 11.66 -28.59
C GLY A 467 1.44 12.86 -28.37
N GLY A 468 1.96 13.08 -27.16
CA GLY A 468 2.86 14.19 -26.84
C GLY A 468 2.21 15.57 -26.96
N LYS A 469 0.86 15.65 -26.98
CA LYS A 469 0.11 16.89 -27.16
C LYS A 469 -0.05 17.70 -25.87
N ILE A 470 0.48 17.21 -24.75
CA ILE A 470 0.43 17.86 -23.43
C ILE A 470 1.84 18.38 -23.09
N SER A 471 1.97 19.69 -22.92
CA SER A 471 3.22 20.33 -22.52
C SER A 471 2.94 21.53 -21.63
N GLY A 472 3.57 21.59 -20.45
CA GLY A 472 3.46 22.75 -19.55
C GLY A 472 2.11 22.92 -18.83
N TYR A 473 1.16 21.98 -18.93
CA TYR A 473 -0.12 22.03 -18.24
C TYR A 473 -0.66 20.64 -17.89
N LYS A 474 -1.61 20.59 -16.95
CA LYS A 474 -2.35 19.36 -16.61
C LYS A 474 -3.68 19.29 -17.36
N ILE A 475 -4.13 18.08 -17.67
CA ILE A 475 -5.52 17.84 -18.12
C ILE A 475 -6.41 17.72 -16.89
N VAL A 476 -7.54 18.41 -16.92
CA VAL A 476 -8.60 18.31 -15.91
C VAL A 476 -9.88 17.87 -16.61
N TYR A 477 -10.58 16.89 -16.07
CA TYR A 477 -11.86 16.43 -16.59
C TYR A 477 -12.98 17.19 -15.87
N LYS A 478 -13.77 17.96 -16.63
CA LYS A 478 -14.94 18.64 -16.06
C LYS A 478 -16.02 17.58 -15.86
N LEU A 479 -16.29 17.27 -14.59
CA LEU A 479 -17.38 16.38 -14.17
C LEU A 479 -18.73 16.98 -14.56
#